data_AF-A0A1M7E4T7-F1
#
_entry.id   AF-A0A1M7E4T7-F1
#
_cell.length_a   1.000
_cell.length_b   1.000
_cell.length_c   1.000
_cell.angle_alpha   90.00
_cell.angle_beta   90.00
_cell.angle_gamma   90.00
#
_symmetry.space_group_name_H-M   'P 1'
#
loop_
_entity.id
_entity.type
_entity.pdbx_description
1 polymer ?
#
loop_
_entity_poly.entity_id
_entity_poly.type
_entity_poly.pdbx_seq_one_letter_code
_entity_poly.pdbx_strand_id
1 'polypeptide(L)'
;MKTINPADFPIEMNTENINILANMALVIPVLPEWRKISLEILTDDERLLVSKKVSELNYEKRKQRLNSLSIEELEKEQKSIEEKDQNQFYRNSNLLQQELDSINLENIKKKMKKK
;
A
#
# COMPACT_ATOMS: atom_id res chain seq x y z
N MET A 1 3.82 -4.62 -23.69
CA MET A 1 4.70 -3.92 -22.74
C MET A 1 6.08 -4.56 -22.85
N LYS A 2 7.18 -3.80 -22.88
CA LYS A 2 8.51 -4.42 -22.77
C LYS A 2 8.62 -5.05 -21.37
N THR A 3 9.28 -6.20 -21.27
CA THR A 3 9.51 -6.93 -20.01
C THR A 3 10.97 -7.33 -19.93
N ILE A 4 11.53 -7.31 -18.72
CA ILE A 4 12.87 -7.82 -18.43
C ILE A 4 12.70 -9.20 -17.80
N ASN A 5 13.41 -10.19 -18.32
CA ASN A 5 13.43 -11.52 -17.75
C ASN A 5 14.51 -11.63 -16.66
N PRO A 6 14.32 -12.50 -15.66
CA PRO A 6 15.36 -12.79 -14.66
C PRO A 6 16.69 -13.23 -15.27
N ALA A 7 16.65 -13.88 -16.44
CA ALA A 7 17.83 -14.37 -17.16
C ALA A 7 18.64 -13.25 -17.84
N ASP A 8 18.10 -12.04 -17.95
CA ASP A 8 18.79 -10.91 -18.60
C ASP A 8 19.78 -10.22 -17.65
N PHE A 9 19.81 -10.60 -16.36
CA PHE A 9 20.69 -10.01 -15.36
C PHE A 9 22.12 -10.56 -15.41
N PRO A 10 23.15 -9.73 -15.11
CA PRO A 10 23.05 -8.36 -14.59
C PRO A 10 22.73 -7.33 -15.67
N ILE A 11 21.84 -6.39 -15.35
CA ILE A 11 21.52 -5.24 -16.21
C ILE A 11 21.99 -3.94 -15.58
N GLU A 12 22.24 -2.93 -16.41
CA GLU A 12 22.50 -1.58 -15.92
C GLU A 12 21.20 -0.92 -15.44
N MET A 13 21.22 -0.32 -14.25
CA MET A 13 20.07 0.39 -13.67
C MET A 13 19.94 1.82 -14.22
N ASN A 14 19.84 1.92 -15.55
CA ASN A 14 19.56 3.16 -16.25
C ASN A 14 18.05 3.48 -16.25
N THR A 15 17.71 4.69 -16.71
CA THR A 15 16.33 5.19 -16.73
C THR A 15 15.36 4.30 -17.51
N GLU A 16 15.79 3.69 -18.63
CA GLU A 16 14.93 2.82 -19.43
C GLU A 16 14.60 1.52 -18.66
N ASN A 17 15.61 0.87 -18.11
CA ASN A 17 15.43 -0.39 -17.37
C ASN A 17 14.62 -0.19 -16.09
N ILE A 18 14.88 0.89 -15.35
CA ILE A 18 14.07 1.26 -14.18
C ILE A 18 12.61 1.47 -14.57
N ASN A 19 12.35 2.16 -15.68
CA ASN A 19 10.99 2.36 -16.17
C ASN A 19 10.32 1.04 -16.54
N ILE A 20 11.01 0.10 -17.17
CA ILE A 20 10.45 -1.21 -17.53
C ILE A 20 10.12 -2.00 -16.24
N LEU A 21 11.04 -2.06 -15.29
CA LEU A 21 10.84 -2.74 -14.01
C LEU A 21 9.68 -2.13 -13.21
N ALA A 22 9.59 -0.80 -13.14
CA ALA A 22 8.50 -0.11 -12.45
C ALA A 22 7.14 -0.39 -13.10
N ASN A 23 7.11 -0.45 -14.43
CA ASN A 23 5.92 -0.81 -15.18
C ASN A 23 5.49 -2.26 -14.91
N MET A 24 6.43 -3.20 -14.87
CA MET A 24 6.16 -4.61 -14.50
C MET A 24 5.57 -4.73 -13.10
N ALA A 25 6.05 -3.92 -12.15
CA ALA A 25 5.54 -3.89 -10.78
C ALA A 25 4.09 -3.41 -10.67
N LEU A 26 3.65 -2.57 -11.62
CA LEU A 26 2.29 -2.02 -11.69
C LEU A 26 1.28 -2.94 -12.40
N VAL A 27 1.74 -4.01 -13.05
CA VAL A 27 0.86 -4.95 -13.76
C VAL A 27 0.06 -5.79 -12.75
N ILE A 28 -1.26 -5.88 -12.97
CA ILE A 28 -2.17 -6.74 -12.22
C ILE A 28 -2.82 -7.73 -13.19
N PRO A 29 -2.67 -9.06 -12.98
CA PRO A 29 -1.96 -9.70 -11.86
C PRO A 29 -0.43 -9.56 -11.95
N VAL A 30 0.23 -9.62 -10.79
CA VAL A 30 1.69 -9.46 -10.69
C VAL A 30 2.41 -10.55 -11.49
N LEU A 31 3.31 -10.13 -12.38
CA LEU A 31 4.08 -11.02 -13.24
C LEU A 31 5.04 -11.92 -12.43
N PRO A 32 5.13 -13.23 -12.73
CA PRO A 32 6.09 -14.14 -12.08
C PRO A 32 7.54 -13.66 -12.20
N GLU A 33 7.91 -13.11 -13.36
CA GLU A 33 9.23 -12.56 -13.66
C GLU A 33 9.58 -11.42 -12.69
N TRP A 34 8.63 -10.50 -12.48
CA TRP A 34 8.79 -9.41 -11.51
C TRP A 34 8.98 -9.93 -10.09
N ARG A 35 8.22 -10.96 -9.68
CA ARG A 35 8.38 -11.54 -8.33
C ARG A 35 9.79 -12.09 -8.13
N LYS A 36 10.30 -12.84 -9.11
CA LYS A 36 11.64 -13.40 -9.04
C LYS A 36 12.71 -12.30 -9.01
N ILE A 37 12.60 -11.31 -9.90
CA ILE A 37 13.53 -10.19 -9.97
C ILE A 37 13.55 -9.39 -8.67
N SER A 38 12.37 -9.01 -8.16
CA SER A 38 12.23 -8.16 -6.97
C SER A 38 12.64 -8.86 -5.67
N LEU A 39 12.53 -10.19 -5.58
CA LEU A 39 12.88 -10.94 -4.37
C LEU A 39 14.32 -11.45 -4.36
N GLU A 40 14.80 -11.96 -5.49
CA GLU A 40 16.04 -12.75 -5.54
C GLU A 40 17.21 -12.04 -6.21
N ILE A 41 16.94 -11.05 -7.09
CA ILE A 41 17.97 -10.49 -7.96
C ILE A 41 18.33 -9.05 -7.58
N LEU A 42 17.34 -8.17 -7.44
CA LEU A 42 17.60 -6.76 -7.14
C LEU A 42 18.14 -6.61 -5.72
N THR A 43 19.18 -5.79 -5.59
CA THR A 43 19.66 -5.27 -4.29
C THR A 43 18.66 -4.27 -3.70
N ASP A 44 18.81 -3.96 -2.42
CA ASP A 44 17.90 -3.02 -1.73
C ASP A 44 17.94 -1.61 -2.34
N ASP A 45 19.12 -1.13 -2.76
CA ASP A 45 19.28 0.16 -3.42
C ASP A 45 18.56 0.19 -4.77
N GLU A 46 18.67 -0.88 -5.55
CA GLU A 46 17.99 -1.01 -6.85
C GLU A 46 16.47 -1.11 -6.69
N ARG A 47 16.00 -1.85 -5.68
CA ARG A 47 14.58 -1.89 -5.31
C ARG A 47 14.06 -0.51 -4.95
N LEU A 48 14.85 0.28 -4.22
CA LEU A 48 14.48 1.65 -3.86
C LEU A 48 14.34 2.54 -5.11
N LEU A 49 15.24 2.41 -6.09
CA LEU A 49 15.13 3.14 -7.36
C LEU A 49 13.85 2.78 -8.11
N VAL A 50 13.53 1.49 -8.23
CA VAL A 50 12.28 1.05 -8.89
C VAL A 50 11.06 1.52 -8.12
N SER A 51 11.07 1.43 -6.78
CA SER A 51 9.96 1.86 -5.93
C SER A 51 9.66 3.36 -6.08
N LYS A 52 10.70 4.20 -6.07
CA LYS A 52 10.55 5.64 -6.33
C LYS A 52 9.87 5.90 -7.68
N LYS A 53 10.30 5.20 -8.73
CA LYS A 53 9.70 5.32 -10.06
C LYS A 53 8.23 4.88 -10.08
N VAL A 54 7.88 3.79 -9.39
CA VAL A 54 6.50 3.33 -9.23
C VAL A 54 5.63 4.40 -8.56
N SER A 55 6.14 5.04 -7.51
CA SER A 55 5.44 6.14 -6.84
C SER A 55 5.20 7.33 -7.76
N GLU A 56 6.19 7.73 -8.56
CA GLU A 56 6.06 8.78 -9.57
C GLU A 56 4.98 8.46 -10.61
N LEU A 57 4.99 7.24 -11.16
CA LEU A 57 4.00 6.81 -12.16
C LEU A 57 2.57 6.81 -11.60
N ASN A 58 2.39 6.35 -10.35
CA ASN A 58 1.09 6.39 -9.69
C ASN A 58 0.63 7.83 -9.39
N TYR A 59 1.56 8.72 -9.01
CA TYR A 59 1.26 10.13 -8.79
C TYR A 59 0.79 10.80 -10.09
N GLU A 60 1.50 10.61 -11.20
CA GLU A 60 1.12 11.17 -12.50
C GLU A 60 -0.23 10.60 -12.98
N LYS A 61 -0.46 9.30 -12.83
CA LYS A 61 -1.76 8.68 -13.15
C LYS A 61 -2.89 9.27 -12.31
N ARG A 62 -2.65 9.52 -11.01
CA ARG A 62 -3.62 10.17 -10.13
C ARG A 62 -3.87 11.61 -10.56
N LYS A 63 -2.82 12.37 -10.87
CA LYS A 63 -2.92 13.76 -11.33
C LYS A 63 -3.71 13.87 -12.63
N GLN A 64 -3.45 12.99 -13.60
CA GLN A 64 -4.22 12.91 -14.83
C GLN A 64 -5.70 12.59 -14.55
N ARG A 65 -5.97 11.62 -13.67
CA ARG A 65 -7.34 11.30 -13.23
C ARG A 65 -8.03 12.52 -12.62
N LEU A 66 -7.38 13.22 -11.71
CA LEU A 66 -7.91 14.42 -11.05
C LEU A 66 -8.16 15.55 -12.05
N ASN A 67 -7.27 15.74 -13.02
CA ASN A 67 -7.45 16.75 -14.07
C ASN A 67 -8.56 16.38 -15.08
N SER A 68 -8.93 15.10 -15.18
CA SER A 68 -10.03 14.62 -16.02
C SER A 68 -11.38 14.55 -15.31
N LEU A 69 -11.41 14.69 -13.98
CA LEU A 69 -12.63 14.65 -13.17
C LEU A 69 -13.28 16.05 -13.12
N SER A 70 -14.61 16.07 -13.24
CA SER A 70 -15.42 17.28 -12.99
C SER A 70 -15.43 17.61 -11.49
N ILE A 71 -15.63 18.89 -11.13
CA ILE A 71 -15.75 19.38 -9.75
C ILE A 71 -16.78 18.55 -8.94
N GLU A 72 -17.87 18.10 -9.57
CA GLU A 72 -18.92 17.29 -8.93
C GLU A 72 -18.46 15.86 -8.55
N GLU A 73 -17.51 15.27 -9.26
CA GLU A 73 -17.01 13.92 -8.95
C GLU A 73 -15.97 13.94 -7.83
N LEU A 74 -15.20 15.03 -7.72
CA LEU A 74 -14.28 15.28 -6.60
C LEU A 74 -15.01 15.41 -5.26
N GLU A 75 -16.15 16.10 -5.23
CA GLU A 75 -16.97 16.23 -4.01
C GLU A 75 -17.55 14.88 -3.54
N LYS A 76 -17.94 14.00 -4.46
CA LYS A 76 -18.42 12.65 -4.11
C LYS A 76 -17.31 11.75 -3.57
N GLU A 77 -16.09 11.82 -4.11
CA GLU A 77 -14.97 11.02 -3.62
C GLU A 77 -14.50 11.51 -2.24
N GLN A 78 -14.48 12.83 -1.98
CA GLN A 78 -14.20 13.40 -0.66
C GLN A 78 -15.20 12.94 0.40
N LYS A 79 -16.50 13.02 0.08
CA LYS A 79 -17.57 12.62 1.00
C LYS A 79 -17.49 11.12 1.37
N SER A 80 -17.11 10.26 0.42
CA SER A 80 -16.93 8.83 0.68
C SER A 80 -15.71 8.51 1.58
N ILE A 81 -14.64 9.32 1.50
CA ILE A 81 -13.45 9.16 2.34
C ILE A 81 -13.78 9.59 3.78
N GLU A 82 -14.46 10.74 3.96
CA GLU A 82 -14.89 11.20 5.29
C GLU A 82 -15.83 10.20 5.98
N GLU A 83 -16.77 9.59 5.25
CA GLU A 83 -17.65 8.56 5.80
C GLU A 83 -16.90 7.30 6.25
N LYS A 84 -15.83 6.90 5.53
CA LYS A 84 -15.00 5.75 5.90
C LYS A 84 -14.13 6.04 7.11
N ASP A 85 -13.55 7.24 7.20
CA ASP A 85 -12.73 7.66 8.32
C ASP A 85 -13.55 7.78 9.61
N GLN A 86 -14.77 8.30 9.53
CA GLN A 86 -15.70 8.27 10.66
C GLN A 86 -15.99 6.84 11.10
N ASN A 87 -16.30 5.94 10.16
CA ASN A 87 -16.60 4.54 10.47
C ASN A 87 -15.40 3.80 11.10
N GLN A 88 -14.18 4.11 10.68
CA GLN A 88 -12.95 3.56 11.25
C GLN A 88 -12.67 4.11 12.65
N PHE A 89 -12.92 5.40 12.88
CA PHE A 89 -12.84 6.02 14.21
C PHE A 89 -13.82 5.37 15.20
N TYR A 90 -15.08 5.15 14.79
CA TYR A 90 -16.08 4.49 15.62
C TYR A 90 -15.73 3.02 15.90
N ARG A 91 -15.20 2.27 14.92
CA ARG A 91 -14.72 0.90 15.14
C ARG A 91 -13.56 0.83 16.13
N ASN A 92 -12.59 1.74 16.02
CA ASN A 92 -11.43 1.78 16.92
C ASN A 92 -11.82 2.18 18.35
N SER A 93 -12.77 3.11 18.49
CA SER A 93 -13.32 3.50 19.80
C SER A 93 -14.01 2.33 20.49
N ASN A 94 -14.81 1.55 19.76
CA ASN A 94 -15.48 0.38 20.31
C ASN A 94 -14.52 -0.74 20.71
N LEU A 95 -13.43 -0.94 19.95
CA LEU A 95 -12.42 -1.95 20.28
C LEU A 95 -11.67 -1.60 21.57
N LEU A 96 -11.25 -0.34 21.72
CA LEU A 96 -10.57 0.15 22.94
C LEU A 96 -11.48 0.03 24.18
N GLN A 97 -12.78 0.28 24.02
CA GLN A 97 -13.74 0.12 25.11
C GLN A 97 -13.87 -1.36 25.53
N GLN A 98 -13.93 -2.29 24.58
CA GLN A 98 -13.99 -3.73 24.87
C GLN A 98 -12.71 -4.24 25.57
N GLU A 99 -11.54 -3.74 25.18
CA GLU A 99 -10.27 -4.07 25.84
C GLU A 99 -10.24 -3.57 27.29
N LEU A 100 -10.66 -2.33 27.53
CA LEU A 100 -10.77 -1.76 28.88
C LEU A 100 -11.74 -2.54 29.77
N ASP A 101 -12.90 -2.90 29.24
CA ASP A 101 -13.91 -3.67 29.96
C ASP A 101 -13.38 -5.07 30.30
N SER A 102 -12.63 -5.69 29.38
CA SER A 102 -11.99 -7.00 29.58
C SER A 102 -10.92 -6.95 30.68
N ILE A 103 -10.08 -5.91 30.69
CA ILE A 103 -9.05 -5.68 31.73
C ILE A 103 -9.71 -5.46 33.10
N ASN A 104 -10.79 -4.67 33.15
CA ASN A 104 -11.52 -4.41 34.39
C ASN A 104 -12.15 -5.69 34.94
N LEU A 105 -12.77 -6.52 34.09
CA LEU A 105 -13.32 -7.82 34.49
C LEU A 105 -12.25 -8.76 35.05
N GLU A 106 -11.06 -8.80 34.44
CA GLU A 106 -9.97 -9.65 34.91
C GLU A 106 -9.41 -9.18 36.27
N ASN A 107 -9.31 -7.86 36.47
CA ASN A 107 -8.90 -7.27 37.75
C ASN A 107 -9.92 -7.54 38.86
N ILE A 108 -11.22 -7.49 38.58
CA ILE A 108 -12.28 -7.86 39.51
C ILE A 108 -12.17 -9.35 39.89
N LYS A 109 -11.98 -10.25 38.91
CA LYS A 109 -11.79 -11.69 39.15
C LYS A 109 -10.56 -11.98 40.00
N LYS A 110 -9.43 -11.28 39.77
CA LYS A 110 -8.20 -11.40 40.57
C LYS A 110 -8.41 -10.94 42.02
N LYS A 111 -9.21 -9.89 42.25
CA LYS A 111 -9.58 -9.43 43.60
C LYS A 111 -10.50 -10.41 44.32
N MET A 112 -11.45 -11.05 43.61
CA MET A 112 -12.34 -12.05 44.21
C MET A 112 -11.63 -13.37 44.56
N LYS A 113 -10.59 -13.78 43.81
CA LYS A 113 -9.79 -14.98 44.13
C LYS A 113 -8.79 -14.80 45.29
N LYS A 114 -8.56 -13.57 45.75
CA LYS A 114 -7.64 -13.24 46.84
C LYS A 114 -8.35 -13.00 48.19
N LYS A 115 -9.68 -13.13 48.23
CA LYS A 115 -10.48 -13.22 49.45
C LYS A 115 -10.82 -14.68 49.71
#